data_AF-A0A1I7VUZ2-F1
#
_entry.id   AF-A0A1I7VUZ2-F1
#
_cell.length_a   1.000
_cell.length_b   1.000
_cell.length_c   1.000
_cell.angle_alpha   90.00
_cell.angle_beta   90.00
_cell.angle_gamma   90.00
#
_symmetry.space_group_name_H-M   'P 1'
#
loop_
_entity.id
_entity.type
_entity.pdbx_description
1 polymer ?
#
loop_
_entity_poly.entity_id
_entity_poly.type
_entity_poly.pdbx_seq_one_letter_code
_entity_poly.pdbx_strand_id
1 'polypeptide(L)'
;MKRVEERLAEYRKKESALIPNRGTIYERQIRSSGNVAMQSITSNKFIKILLKPIQLWSYFYYQWPRLCIVVATLSWLIAQWYFTYIEFGLVFFVSSLFVFLFINLGKRKSNELSAYSVFNPQCERLPGTLTAAHFETDLLKRKVLH
;
A
#
# COMPACT_ATOMS: atom_id res chain seq x y z
N MET A 1 -49.47 31.43 -6.98
CA MET A 1 -48.45 31.61 -5.91
C MET A 1 -48.49 30.53 -4.83
N LYS A 2 -49.65 30.16 -4.25
CA LYS A 2 -49.76 29.14 -3.18
C LYS A 2 -49.10 27.77 -3.46
N ARG A 3 -49.17 27.27 -4.70
CA ARG A 3 -48.55 25.99 -5.12
C ARG A 3 -47.02 25.95 -4.96
N VAL A 4 -46.35 27.09 -5.08
CA VAL A 4 -44.88 27.17 -4.97
C VAL A 4 -44.44 27.11 -3.51
N GLU A 5 -45.16 27.79 -2.62
CA GLU A 5 -44.94 27.76 -1.17
C GLU A 5 -45.10 26.35 -0.58
N GLU A 6 -46.10 25.60 -1.03
CA GLU A 6 -46.32 24.21 -0.61
C GLU A 6 -45.17 23.31 -1.03
N ARG A 7 -44.68 23.45 -2.27
CA ARG A 7 -43.49 22.70 -2.74
C ARG A 7 -42.26 23.07 -1.93
N LEU A 8 -42.06 24.35 -1.64
CA LEU A 8 -40.94 24.83 -0.83
C LEU A 8 -40.98 24.31 0.61
N ALA A 9 -42.17 24.21 1.21
CA ALA A 9 -42.35 23.61 2.53
C ALA A 9 -42.05 22.10 2.52
N GLU A 10 -42.46 21.41 1.46
CA GLU A 10 -42.16 19.99 1.25
C GLU A 10 -40.66 19.73 1.07
N TYR A 11 -39.97 20.57 0.29
CA TYR A 11 -38.51 20.52 0.14
C TYR A 11 -37.79 20.73 1.49
N ARG A 12 -38.21 21.74 2.27
CA ARG A 12 -37.62 22.04 3.59
C ARG A 12 -37.77 20.86 4.57
N LYS A 13 -38.94 20.23 4.59
CA LYS A 13 -39.23 19.08 5.47
C LYS A 13 -38.37 17.87 5.09
N LYS A 14 -38.20 17.62 3.79
CA LYS A 14 -37.36 16.53 3.28
C LYS A 14 -35.88 16.76 3.59
N GLU A 15 -35.42 18.00 3.50
CA GLU A 15 -34.05 18.41 3.84
C GLU A 15 -33.76 18.20 5.33
N SER A 16 -34.67 18.63 6.22
CA SER A 16 -34.52 18.43 7.67
C SER A 16 -34.52 16.95 8.11
N ALA A 17 -35.14 16.06 7.32
CA ALA A 17 -35.14 14.62 7.56
C ALA A 17 -33.89 13.92 7.01
N LEU A 18 -33.24 14.51 6.00
CA LEU A 18 -32.02 13.99 5.37
C LEU A 18 -30.75 14.41 6.11
N ILE A 19 -30.75 15.58 6.77
CA ILE A 19 -29.61 16.06 7.54
C ILE A 19 -29.48 15.17 8.78
N PRO A 20 -28.46 14.28 8.83
CA PRO A 20 -28.30 13.40 9.97
C PRO A 20 -27.93 14.25 11.20
N ASN A 21 -28.60 14.00 12.32
CA ASN A 21 -28.32 14.70 13.57
C ASN A 21 -26.84 14.53 13.92
N ARG A 22 -26.06 15.63 13.95
CA ARG A 22 -24.61 15.63 14.21
C ARG A 22 -24.25 14.78 15.43
N GLY A 23 -25.06 14.80 16.49
CA GLY A 23 -24.84 13.99 17.70
C GLY A 23 -24.79 12.48 17.43
N THR A 24 -25.60 11.96 16.51
CA THR A 24 -25.64 10.52 16.19
C THR A 24 -24.46 10.09 15.32
N ILE A 25 -23.88 11.02 14.55
CA ILE A 25 -22.67 10.77 13.76
C ILE A 25 -21.45 10.60 14.67
N TYR A 26 -21.29 11.50 15.65
CA TYR A 26 -20.18 11.43 16.61
C TYR A 26 -20.23 10.15 17.46
N GLU A 27 -21.40 9.78 17.98
CA GLU A 27 -21.59 8.54 18.75
C GLU A 27 -21.27 7.27 17.95
N ARG A 28 -21.74 7.21 16.69
CA ARG A 28 -21.45 6.08 15.80
C ARG A 28 -19.96 5.98 15.48
N GLN A 29 -19.29 7.12 15.30
CA GLN A 29 -17.86 7.17 15.04
C GLN A 29 -17.03 6.80 16.28
N ILE A 30 -17.41 7.24 17.48
CA ILE A 30 -16.74 6.88 18.75
C ILE A 30 -16.88 5.37 19.03
N ARG A 31 -18.08 4.79 18.84
CA ARG A 31 -18.29 3.35 19.02
C ARG A 31 -17.54 2.51 17.98
N SER A 32 -17.48 2.97 16.73
CA SER A 32 -16.66 2.33 15.69
C SER A 32 -15.17 2.43 16.01
N SER A 33 -14.70 3.60 16.45
CA SER A 33 -13.29 3.84 16.76
C SER A 33 -12.84 3.09 18.03
N GLY A 34 -13.72 2.96 19.03
CA GLY A 34 -13.46 2.18 20.25
C GLY A 34 -13.33 0.69 19.96
N ASN A 35 -14.23 0.12 19.15
CA ASN A 35 -14.16 -1.28 18.74
C ASN A 35 -12.91 -1.57 17.88
N VAL A 36 -12.54 -0.66 16.97
CA VAL A 36 -11.33 -0.77 16.14
C VAL A 36 -10.05 -0.63 16.98
N ALA A 37 -10.02 0.28 17.96
CA ALA A 37 -8.88 0.44 18.87
C ALA A 37 -8.70 -0.77 19.81
N MET A 38 -9.80 -1.33 20.31
CA MET A 38 -9.76 -2.54 21.15
C MET A 38 -9.28 -3.77 20.38
N GLN A 39 -9.71 -3.93 19.12
CA GLN A 39 -9.27 -5.00 18.23
C GLN A 39 -7.78 -4.85 17.85
N SER A 40 -7.32 -3.62 17.63
CA SER A 40 -5.92 -3.35 17.27
C SER A 40 -4.96 -3.54 18.45
N ILE A 41 -5.34 -3.21 19.69
CA ILE A 41 -4.50 -3.42 20.88
C ILE A 41 -4.23 -4.93 21.10
N THR A 42 -5.24 -5.78 20.97
CA THR A 42 -5.08 -7.24 21.09
C THR A 42 -4.24 -7.80 19.94
N SER A 43 -4.46 -7.32 18.72
CA SER A 43 -3.66 -7.69 17.54
C SER A 43 -2.19 -7.30 17.69
N ASN A 44 -1.89 -6.09 18.18
CA ASN A 44 -0.52 -5.61 18.39
C ASN A 44 0.27 -6.46 19.40
N LYS A 45 -0.39 -7.02 20.41
CA LYS A 45 0.27 -7.89 21.40
C LYS A 45 0.61 -9.26 20.80
N PHE A 46 -0.32 -9.85 20.04
CA PHE A 46 -0.12 -11.11 19.33
C PHE A 46 0.94 -10.99 18.23
N ILE A 47 0.89 -9.92 17.43
CA ILE A 47 1.89 -9.61 16.41
C ILE A 47 3.28 -9.53 17.06
N LYS A 48 3.42 -8.82 18.19
CA LYS A 48 4.70 -8.77 18.92
C LYS A 48 5.15 -10.13 19.42
N ILE A 49 4.25 -10.98 19.91
CA ILE A 49 4.57 -12.36 20.32
C ILE A 49 5.09 -13.19 19.13
N LEU A 50 4.46 -13.06 17.96
CA LEU A 50 4.83 -13.75 16.73
C LEU A 50 6.14 -13.23 16.12
N LEU A 51 6.47 -11.96 16.35
CA LEU A 51 7.72 -11.35 15.87
C LEU A 51 8.91 -11.60 16.80
N LYS A 52 8.71 -11.97 18.07
CA LYS A 52 9.78 -12.33 19.01
C LYS A 52 10.75 -13.39 18.47
N PRO A 53 10.30 -14.53 17.89
CA PRO A 53 11.22 -15.52 17.31
C PRO A 53 12.02 -14.96 16.13
N ILE A 54 11.40 -14.11 15.29
CA ILE A 54 12.08 -13.42 14.18
C ILE A 54 13.17 -12.47 14.71
N GLN A 55 12.89 -11.75 15.80
CA GLN A 55 13.87 -10.87 16.45
C GLN A 55 15.02 -11.66 17.08
N LEU A 56 14.72 -12.78 17.73
CA LEU A 56 15.72 -13.67 18.33
C LEU A 56 16.62 -14.29 17.25
N TRP A 57 16.01 -14.73 16.14
CA TRP A 57 16.73 -15.20 14.96
C TRP A 57 17.62 -14.11 14.37
N SER A 58 17.12 -12.88 14.27
CA SER A 58 17.90 -11.74 13.78
C SER A 58 19.11 -11.44 14.66
N TYR A 59 18.97 -11.57 15.99
CA TYR A 59 20.07 -11.42 16.93
C TYR A 59 21.12 -12.53 16.75
N PHE A 60 20.67 -13.77 16.61
CA PHE A 60 21.55 -14.92 16.37
C PHE A 60 22.29 -14.83 15.03
N TYR A 61 21.59 -14.37 13.98
CA TYR A 61 22.16 -14.12 12.66
C TYR A 61 23.29 -13.06 12.71
N TYR A 62 23.11 -12.00 13.50
CA TYR A 62 24.13 -10.97 13.67
C TYR A 62 25.34 -11.48 14.47
N GLN A 63 25.10 -12.33 15.46
CA GLN A 63 26.16 -12.89 16.31
C GLN A 63 27.00 -13.95 15.57
N TRP A 64 26.39 -14.77 14.70
CA TRP A 64 27.05 -15.87 13.98
C TRP A 64 26.61 -15.97 12.51
N PRO A 65 27.00 -15.00 11.64
CA PRO A 65 26.44 -14.90 10.29
C PRO A 65 26.82 -16.08 9.40
N ARG A 66 28.06 -16.58 9.49
CA ARG A 66 28.55 -17.68 8.64
C ARG A 66 27.79 -18.98 8.89
N LEU A 67 27.62 -19.36 10.16
CA LEU A 67 26.89 -20.57 10.54
C LEU A 67 25.42 -20.48 10.12
N CYS A 68 24.79 -19.32 10.31
CA CYS A 68 23.40 -19.14 9.92
C CYS A 68 23.20 -19.29 8.40
N ILE A 69 24.11 -18.76 7.59
CA ILE A 69 24.06 -18.91 6.12
C ILE A 69 24.26 -20.38 5.73
N VAL A 70 25.22 -21.08 6.35
CA VAL A 70 25.45 -22.51 6.09
C VAL A 70 24.22 -23.35 6.47
N VAL A 71 23.63 -23.11 7.64
CA VAL A 71 22.41 -23.83 8.06
C VAL A 71 21.23 -23.52 7.14
N ALA A 72 21.04 -22.26 6.75
CA ALA A 72 19.97 -21.88 5.84
C ALA A 72 20.14 -22.50 4.44
N THR A 73 21.36 -22.52 3.91
CA THR A 73 21.66 -23.14 2.61
C THR A 73 21.50 -24.66 2.66
N LEU A 74 21.94 -25.32 3.74
CA LEU A 74 21.70 -26.76 3.94
C LEU A 74 20.21 -27.08 4.06
N SER A 75 19.46 -26.30 4.84
CA SER A 75 18.01 -26.45 4.97
C SER A 75 17.31 -26.30 3.61
N TRP A 76 17.76 -25.33 2.80
CA TRP A 76 17.26 -25.14 1.44
C TRP A 76 17.58 -26.34 0.53
N LEU A 77 18.79 -26.91 0.59
CA LEU A 77 19.16 -28.11 -0.17
C LEU A 77 18.31 -29.33 0.21
N ILE A 78 18.00 -29.50 1.50
CA ILE A 78 17.12 -30.57 1.97
C ILE A 78 15.71 -30.39 1.41
N ALA A 79 15.18 -29.16 1.43
CA ALA A 79 13.89 -28.86 0.82
C ALA A 79 13.92 -29.13 -0.70
N GLN A 80 14.97 -28.71 -1.40
CA GLN A 80 15.15 -28.96 -2.83
C GLN A 80 15.16 -30.45 -3.15
N TRP A 81 15.84 -31.26 -2.32
CA TRP A 81 15.82 -32.72 -2.45
C TRP A 81 14.42 -33.29 -2.25
N TYR A 82 13.71 -32.85 -1.22
CA TYR A 82 12.33 -33.27 -0.95
C TYR A 82 11.37 -32.92 -2.09
N PHE A 83 11.44 -31.71 -2.65
CA PHE A 83 10.61 -31.33 -3.79
C PHE A 83 10.95 -32.10 -5.08
N THR A 84 12.21 -32.51 -5.23
CA THR A 84 12.62 -33.35 -6.35
C THR A 84 11.99 -34.74 -6.26
N TYR A 85 11.80 -35.27 -5.05
CA TYR A 85 11.09 -36.53 -4.83
C TYR A 85 9.61 -36.45 -5.25
N ILE A 86 8.99 -35.27 -5.13
CA ILE A 86 7.59 -35.03 -5.54
C ILE A 86 7.50 -34.67 -7.05
N GLU A 87 8.59 -34.87 -7.83
CA GLU A 87 8.72 -34.47 -9.25
C GLU A 87 8.52 -32.96 -9.49
N PHE A 88 8.51 -32.15 -8.44
CA PHE A 88 8.28 -30.70 -8.47
C PHE A 88 9.56 -29.90 -8.19
N GLY A 89 10.72 -30.56 -8.21
CA GLY A 89 12.01 -29.97 -7.85
C GLY A 89 12.40 -28.78 -8.72
N LEU A 90 12.14 -28.86 -10.04
CA LEU A 90 12.49 -27.79 -10.98
C LEU A 90 11.71 -26.50 -10.68
N VAL A 91 10.41 -26.61 -10.41
CA VAL A 91 9.56 -25.45 -10.14
C VAL A 91 9.97 -24.77 -8.83
N PHE A 92 10.26 -25.56 -7.79
CA PHE A 92 10.79 -25.04 -6.53
C PHE A 92 12.14 -24.33 -6.72
N PHE A 93 13.04 -24.92 -7.50
CA PHE A 93 14.35 -24.32 -7.80
C PHE A 93 14.23 -22.97 -8.51
N VAL A 94 13.47 -22.91 -9.61
CA VAL A 94 13.25 -21.68 -10.38
C VAL A 94 12.55 -20.61 -9.53
N SER A 95 11.54 -21.00 -8.76
CA SER A 95 10.85 -20.08 -7.85
C SER A 95 11.81 -19.53 -6.78
N SER A 96 12.69 -20.37 -6.25
CA SER A 96 13.70 -19.96 -5.28
C SER A 96 14.71 -18.98 -5.89
N LEU A 97 15.10 -19.15 -7.15
CA LEU A 97 15.96 -18.19 -7.85
C LEU A 97 15.27 -16.84 -8.00
N PHE A 98 13.98 -16.81 -8.34
CA PHE A 98 13.21 -15.56 -8.37
C PHE A 98 13.15 -14.91 -6.99
N VAL A 99 12.86 -15.66 -5.93
CA VAL A 99 12.85 -15.13 -4.56
C VAL A 99 14.22 -14.55 -4.19
N PHE A 100 15.29 -15.28 -4.48
CA PHE A 100 16.66 -14.81 -4.25
C PHE A 100 16.93 -13.52 -5.04
N LEU A 101 16.54 -13.49 -6.32
CA LEU A 101 16.64 -12.30 -7.16
C LEU A 101 15.92 -11.11 -6.52
N PHE A 102 14.67 -11.26 -6.08
CA PHE A 102 13.91 -10.19 -5.45
C PHE A 102 14.51 -9.71 -4.13
N ILE A 103 15.03 -10.62 -3.30
CA ILE A 103 15.71 -10.26 -2.05
C ILE A 103 17.00 -9.48 -2.35
N ASN A 104 17.79 -9.93 -3.33
CA ASN A 104 19.06 -9.29 -3.71
C ASN A 104 18.88 -7.99 -4.49
N LEU A 105 17.78 -7.86 -5.23
CA LEU A 105 17.44 -6.62 -5.94
C LEU A 105 17.24 -5.44 -4.99
N GLY A 106 17.00 -5.71 -3.70
CA GLY A 106 17.12 -4.75 -2.63
C GLY A 106 16.06 -3.65 -2.68
N LYS A 107 15.62 -3.21 -1.51
CA LYS A 107 14.83 -1.98 -1.43
C LYS A 107 15.69 -0.84 -1.97
N ARG A 108 15.31 -0.24 -3.10
CA ARG A 108 15.74 1.13 -3.40
C ARG A 108 15.46 1.95 -2.16
N LYS A 109 16.48 2.59 -1.59
CA LYS A 109 16.24 3.59 -0.54
C LYS A 109 15.30 4.60 -1.17
N SER A 110 14.12 4.78 -0.59
CA SER A 110 13.14 5.78 -1.06
C SER A 110 13.71 7.20 -1.08
N ASN A 111 14.87 7.42 -0.43
CA ASN A 111 15.61 8.67 -0.36
C ASN A 111 16.88 8.71 -1.22
N GLU A 112 17.19 7.66 -1.99
CA GLU A 112 18.20 7.80 -3.04
C GLU A 112 17.52 8.47 -4.23
N LEU A 113 17.78 9.77 -4.35
CA LEU A 113 17.55 10.60 -5.52
C LEU A 113 17.78 9.72 -6.76
N SER A 114 16.72 9.46 -7.52
CA SER A 114 16.91 8.88 -8.86
C SER A 114 17.93 9.78 -9.58
N ALA A 115 18.75 9.24 -10.47
CA ALA A 115 19.73 10.06 -11.21
C ALA A 115 19.07 11.31 -11.84
N TYR A 116 17.78 11.25 -12.15
CA TYR A 116 16.95 12.38 -12.58
C TYR A 116 16.74 13.47 -11.53
N SER A 117 16.68 13.14 -10.24
CA SER A 117 16.57 14.15 -9.18
C SER A 117 17.90 14.87 -8.90
N VAL A 118 19.04 14.29 -9.31
CA VAL A 118 20.32 15.03 -9.38
C VAL A 118 20.29 16.07 -10.51
N PHE A 119 19.57 15.79 -11.60
CA PHE A 119 19.46 16.70 -12.75
C PHE A 119 18.19 17.58 -12.77
N ASN A 120 17.20 17.28 -11.93
CA ASN A 120 15.94 18.01 -11.83
C ASN A 120 15.44 18.06 -10.37
N PRO A 121 16.13 18.81 -9.50
CA PRO A 121 15.79 18.92 -8.08
C PRO A 121 14.42 19.57 -7.80
N GLN A 122 13.82 20.24 -8.79
CA GLN A 122 12.50 20.87 -8.66
C GLN A 122 11.36 20.02 -9.26
N CYS A 123 11.67 18.83 -9.79
CA CYS A 123 10.71 17.97 -10.47
C CYS A 123 9.92 18.72 -11.56
N GLU A 124 10.60 19.64 -12.26
CA GLU A 124 10.00 20.46 -13.30
C GLU A 124 9.74 19.61 -14.54
N ARG A 125 8.56 19.73 -15.15
CA ARG A 125 8.20 18.89 -16.30
C ARG A 125 9.16 19.17 -17.45
N LEU A 126 9.75 18.12 -18.02
CA LEU A 126 10.65 18.24 -19.17
C LEU A 126 9.91 18.94 -20.33
N PRO A 127 10.48 20.01 -20.91
CA PRO A 127 9.89 20.69 -22.06
C PRO A 127 9.79 19.67 -23.22
N GLY A 128 8.57 19.47 -23.72
CA GLY A 128 8.25 18.44 -24.73
C GLY A 128 7.37 17.29 -24.22
N THR A 129 7.10 17.21 -22.92
CA THR A 129 6.07 16.28 -22.40
C THR A 129 4.69 16.87 -22.67
N LEU A 130 3.87 16.19 -23.51
CA LEU A 130 2.50 16.63 -23.82
C LEU A 130 1.68 16.79 -22.54
N THR A 131 1.52 18.03 -22.09
CA THR A 131 0.80 18.36 -20.87
C THR A 131 -0.68 18.48 -21.21
N ALA A 132 -1.56 17.90 -20.40
CA ALA A 132 -3.01 17.93 -20.61
C ALA A 132 -3.55 19.36 -20.84
N ALA A 133 -2.99 20.36 -20.16
CA ALA A 133 -3.35 21.78 -20.37
C ALA A 133 -3.00 22.30 -21.79
N HIS A 134 -1.91 21.82 -22.40
CA HIS A 134 -1.55 22.17 -23.77
C HIS A 134 -2.49 21.48 -24.77
N PHE A 135 -2.82 20.21 -24.51
CA PHE A 135 -3.80 19.46 -25.28
C PHE A 135 -5.21 20.08 -25.23
N GLU A 136 -5.65 20.52 -24.05
CA GLU A 136 -6.92 21.24 -23.87
C GLU A 136 -6.92 22.57 -24.64
N THR A 137 -5.82 23.32 -24.60
CA THR A 137 -5.70 24.60 -25.32
C THR A 137 -5.77 24.40 -26.83
N ASP A 138 -5.10 23.38 -27.37
CA ASP A 138 -5.14 23.07 -28.80
C ASP A 138 -6.51 22.57 -29.25
N LEU A 139 -7.18 21.74 -28.43
CA LEU A 139 -8.56 21.30 -28.70
C LEU A 139 -9.57 22.45 -28.64
N LEU A 140 -9.42 23.37 -27.69
CA LEU A 140 -10.31 24.52 -27.53
C LEU A 140 -10.08 25.56 -28.62
N LYS A 141 -8.82 25.85 -29.00
CA LYS A 141 -8.52 26.73 -30.15
C LYS A 141 -9.10 26.18 -31.45
N ARG A 142 -9.11 24.86 -31.64
CA ARG A 142 -9.72 24.23 -32.82
C ARG A 142 -11.25 24.39 -32.86
N LYS A 143 -11.93 24.53 -31.72
CA LYS A 143 -13.39 24.72 -31.66
C LYS A 143 -13.87 26.14 -31.92
N VAL A 144 -13.00 27.15 -31.82
CA VAL A 144 -13.37 28.57 -31.99
C VAL A 144 -13.25 29.04 -33.45
N LEU A 145 -12.71 28.20 -34.35
CA LEU A 145 -12.47 28.51 -35.76
C LEU A 145 -13.53 27.97 -36.73
N HIS A 146 -14.80 27.87 -36.31
CA HIS A 146 -15.93 27.56 -37.20
C HIS A 146 -17.08 28.53 -37.00
#